data_AF-A0A7X2KYW7-F1
#
_entry.id   AF-A0A7X2KYW7-F1
#
_cell.length_a   1.000
_cell.length_b   1.000
_cell.length_c   1.000
_cell.angle_alpha   90.00
_cell.angle_beta   90.00
_cell.angle_gamma   90.00
#
_symmetry.space_group_name_H-M   'P 1'
#
loop_
_entity.id
_entity.type
_entity.pdbx_description
1 polymer ?
#
loop_
_entity_poly.entity_id
_entity_poly.type
_entity_poly.pdbx_seq_one_letter_code
_entity_poly.pdbx_strand_id
1 'polypeptide(L)' 'MAYTQLPSHQRYYISRHYRNLPLNQIAQNIGCHPATVSREIRRHSVNGTYCYRKAQQQSEVKKKNKGA' A
#
# COMPACT_ATOMS: atom_id res chain seq x y z
N MET A 1 0.77 -13.75 -11.74
CA MET A 1 1.11 -13.06 -10.47
C MET A 1 -0.17 -12.75 -9.72
N ALA A 2 -0.44 -13.45 -8.62
CA ALA A 2 -1.59 -13.13 -7.77
C ALA A 2 -1.34 -11.76 -7.11
N TYR A 3 -2.33 -10.87 -7.17
CA TYR A 3 -2.26 -9.56 -6.50
C TYR A 3 -2.36 -9.78 -4.99
N THR A 4 -1.23 -9.83 -4.31
CA THR A 4 -1.21 -9.89 -2.85
C THR A 4 -1.58 -8.51 -2.29
N GLN A 5 -2.69 -8.44 -1.56
CA GLN A 5 -3.06 -7.23 -0.84
C GLN A 5 -1.99 -6.93 0.21
N LEU A 6 -1.47 -5.70 0.25
CA LEU A 6 -0.53 -5.29 1.28
C LEU A 6 -1.22 -5.40 2.66
N PRO A 7 -0.63 -6.12 3.64
CA PRO A 7 -1.10 -6.12 5.01
C PRO A 7 -0.89 -4.76 5.68
N SER A 8 -1.63 -4.51 6.75
CA SER A 8 -1.68 -3.20 7.42
C SER A 8 -0.29 -2.72 7.88
N HIS A 9 0.58 -3.62 8.36
CA HIS A 9 1.94 -3.26 8.77
C HIS A 9 2.80 -2.75 7.59
N GLN A 10 2.66 -3.33 6.39
CA GLN A 10 3.39 -2.88 5.21
C GLN A 10 2.90 -1.51 4.74
N ARG A 11 1.58 -1.28 4.78
CA ARG A 11 1.00 0.04 4.48
C ARG A 11 1.46 1.11 5.48
N TYR A 12 1.52 0.76 6.76
CA TYR A 12 2.07 1.64 7.78
C TYR A 12 3.54 1.97 7.50
N TYR A 13 4.36 0.97 7.16
CA TYR A 13 5.76 1.16 6.79
C TYR A 13 5.92 2.12 5.60
N ILE A 14 5.15 1.91 4.51
CA ILE A 14 5.14 2.81 3.35
C ILE A 14 4.80 4.24 3.80
N SER A 15 3.79 4.43 4.65
CA SER A 15 3.38 5.77 5.09
C SER A 15 4.47 6.54 5.84
N ARG A 16 5.36 5.83 6.54
CA ARG A 16 6.46 6.44 7.30
C ARG A 16 7.69 6.74 6.44
N HIS A 17 7.90 5.95 5.38
CA HIS A 17 9.16 5.96 4.64
C HIS A 17 9.06 6.48 3.20
N TYR A 18 7.86 6.63 2.61
CA TYR A 18 7.72 6.99 1.19
C TYR A 18 8.31 8.35 0.79
N ARG A 19 8.55 9.26 1.75
CA ARG A 19 9.20 10.55 1.53
C ARG A 19 10.72 10.52 1.69
N ASN A 20 11.23 9.56 2.44
CA ASN A 20 12.63 9.55 2.88
C ASN A 20 13.45 8.44 2.21
N LEU A 21 12.80 7.37 1.76
CA LEU A 21 13.44 6.23 1.13
C LEU A 21 12.96 6.07 -0.32
N PRO A 22 13.84 5.61 -1.24
CA PRO A 22 13.44 5.27 -2.59
C PRO A 22 12.47 4.09 -2.57
N LEU A 23 11.52 4.08 -3.52
CA LEU A 23 10.48 3.05 -3.61
C LEU A 23 11.05 1.64 -3.69
N ASN A 24 12.19 1.46 -4.36
CA ASN A 24 12.88 0.17 -4.46
C ASN A 24 13.32 -0.36 -3.10
N GLN A 25 13.86 0.50 -2.24
CA GLN A 25 14.32 0.11 -0.91
C GLN A 25 13.15 -0.18 0.02
N ILE A 26 12.07 0.61 -0.07
CA ILE A 26 10.83 0.33 0.67
C ILE A 26 10.28 -1.04 0.27
N ALA A 27 10.24 -1.32 -1.03
CA ALA A 27 9.75 -2.58 -1.57
C ALA A 27 10.59 -3.78 -1.13
N GLN A 28 11.92 -3.65 -1.13
CA GLN A 28 12.84 -4.66 -0.59
C GLN A 28 12.58 -4.91 0.90
N ASN A 29 12.46 -3.85 1.71
CA ASN A 29 12.27 -3.97 3.16
C ASN A 29 10.95 -4.65 3.55
N ILE A 30 9.89 -4.48 2.76
CA ILE A 30 8.58 -5.14 2.99
C ILE A 30 8.40 -6.43 2.17
N GLY A 31 9.42 -6.84 1.39
CA GLY A 31 9.37 -8.06 0.58
C GLY A 31 8.33 -8.02 -0.55
N CYS A 32 8.18 -6.90 -1.24
CA CYS A 32 7.26 -6.77 -2.38
C CYS A 32 7.92 -6.13 -3.61
N HIS A 33 7.19 -6.12 -4.73
CA HIS A 33 7.68 -5.50 -5.96
C HIS A 33 7.55 -3.96 -5.91
N PRO A 34 8.53 -3.17 -6.40
CA PRO A 34 8.47 -1.70 -6.38
C PRO A 34 7.20 -1.13 -7.05
N ALA A 35 6.76 -1.76 -8.14
CA ALA A 35 5.50 -1.39 -8.80
C ALA A 35 4.26 -1.54 -7.91
N THR A 36 4.27 -2.46 -6.94
CA THR A 36 3.19 -2.61 -5.95
C THR A 36 3.16 -1.41 -5.01
N VAL A 37 4.32 -0.97 -4.50
CA VAL A 37 4.45 0.23 -3.66
C VAL A 37 4.02 1.49 -4.42
N SER A 38 4.49 1.65 -5.66
CA SER A 38 4.11 2.78 -6.51
C SER A 38 2.60 2.85 -6.76
N ARG A 39 1.97 1.71 -7.12
CA ARG A 39 0.52 1.64 -7.33
C ARG A 39 -0.26 1.92 -6.05
N GLU A 40 0.21 1.39 -4.91
CA GLU A 40 -0.38 1.62 -3.60
C GLU A 40 -0.36 3.12 -3.25
N ILE A 41 0.81 3.77 -3.37
CA ILE A 41 0.96 5.19 -3.09
C ILE A 41 0.05 6.01 -4.02
N ARG A 42 0.11 5.76 -5.33
CA ARG A 42 -0.66 6.52 -6.32
C ARG A 42 -2.17 6.42 -6.09
N ARG A 43 -2.68 5.24 -5.73
CA ARG A 43 -4.11 5.00 -5.54
C ARG A 43 -4.65 5.58 -4.23
N HIS A 44 -3.80 5.70 -3.21
CA HIS A 44 -4.20 6.09 -1.86
C HIS A 44 -3.57 7.40 -1.38
N SER A 45 -2.98 8.17 -2.30
CA SER A 45 -2.56 9.54 -2.03
C SER A 45 -3.76 10.48 -2.06
N VAL A 46 -3.85 11.34 -1.06
CA VAL A 46 -4.81 12.43 -0.95
C VAL A 46 -4.01 13.71 -0.80
N ASN A 47 -4.21 14.68 -1.68
CA ASN A 47 -3.48 15.95 -1.69
C ASN A 47 -1.95 15.76 -1.63
N GLY A 48 -1.42 14.82 -2.41
CA GLY A 48 0.02 14.52 -2.45
C GLY A 48 0.57 13.76 -1.23
N THR A 49 -0.29 13.36 -0.29
CA THR A 49 0.11 12.62 0.91
C THR A 49 -0.53 11.23 0.93
N TYR A 50 0.30 10.19 1.04
CA TYR A 50 -0.18 8.82 1.14
C TYR A 50 -0.97 8.57 2.44
N CYS A 51 -2.18 8.03 2.32
CA CYS A 51 -3.05 7.71 3.46
C CYS A 51 -3.29 6.19 3.58
N TYR A 52 -2.59 5.55 4.52
CA TYR A 52 -2.72 4.10 4.76
C TYR A 52 -4.13 3.68 5.22
N ARG A 53 -4.85 4.56 5.94
CA ARG A 53 -6.22 4.27 6.42
C ARG A 53 -7.20 4.08 5.27
N LYS A 54 -7.13 4.94 4.26
CA LYS A 54 -7.95 4.83 3.03
C LYS A 54 -7.64 3.54 2.29
N ALA A 55 -6.37 3.14 2.31
CA ALA A 55 -5.91 1.92 1.70
C ALA A 55 -6.46 0.66 2.41
N GLN A 56 -6.42 0.66 3.74
CA GLN A 56 -7.02 -0.37 4.58
C GLN A 56 -8.53 -0.51 4.34
N GLN A 57 -9.26 0.62 4.38
CA GLN A 57 -10.71 0.64 4.14
C GLN A 57 -11.08 0.05 2.77
N GLN A 58 -10.32 0.37 1.71
CA GLN A 58 -10.58 -0.22 0.39
C GLN A 58 -10.35 -1.74 0.39
N SER A 59 -9.38 -2.23 1.16
CA SER A 59 -9.14 -3.67 1.30
C SER A 59 -10.31 -4.36 2.00
N GLU A 60 -10.86 -3.74 3.03
CA GLU A 60 -11.99 -4.25 3.81
C GLU A 60 -13.28 -4.27 3.00
N VAL A 61 -13.57 -3.20 2.24
CA VAL A 61 -14.70 -3.16 1.30
C VAL A 61 -14.60 -4.29 0.27
N LYS A 62 -13.40 -4.54 -0.28
CA LYS A 62 -13.19 -5.65 -1.22
C LYS A 62 -13.38 -7.02 -0.59
N LYS A 63 -13.00 -7.19 0.68
CA LYS A 63 -13.26 -8.44 1.41
C LYS A 63 -14.76 -8.64 1.62
N LYS A 64 -15.48 -7.58 2.01
CA LYS A 64 -16.94 -7.61 2.20
C LYS A 64 -17.68 -7.97 0.91
N ASN A 65 -17.29 -7.38 -0.23
CA ASN A 65 -17.93 -7.65 -1.52
C ASN A 65 -17.56 -9.00 -2.15
N LYS A 66 -16.54 -9.71 -1.64
CA LYS A 66 -16.17 -11.06 -2.11
C LYS A 66 -16.91 -12.17 -1.37
N GLY A 67 -17.59 -11.85 -0.28
CA GLY A 67 -18.37 -12.80 0.53
C GLY A 67 -19.88 -12.57 0.47
N ALA A 68 -20.36 -11.82 -0.53
CA ALA A 68 -21.78 -11.61 -0.83
C ALA A 68 -22.15 -12.27 -2.15
#